data_AF-A0A4Y8M3S7-F1
#
_entry.id   AF-A0A4Y8M3S7-F1
#
_cell.length_a   1.000
_cell.length_b   1.000
_cell.length_c   1.000
_cell.angle_alpha   90.00
_cell.angle_beta   90.00
_cell.angle_gamma   90.00
#
_symmetry.space_group_name_H-M   'P 1'
#
loop_
_entity.id
_entity.type
_entity.pdbx_description
1 polymer ?
#
loop_
_entity_poly.entity_id
_entity_poly.type
_entity_poly.pdbx_seq_one_letter_code
_entity_poly.pdbx_strand_id
1 'polypeptide(L)'
;MGRSRECGLLVIGVAGAGKDLPIPVPVYSSQPAPADTAQSLAANTSQPAPADTAQSLAANSSQPAPADTALSLAANTSQPAPVDTAQSFAANTNQPALADTAQSLAANTSQPAPTYSAKSLVTHITQHAPTYSAQSLTAYTSQRSQSFQPVTPNALAKRWGLSPAQSAAAAQALQFLNRPSFSRSGHTFLLWAVTGAGKTEMIFPLLESVLARGGRALVATPRRDVVLELAPRLAKAFPDSARTVLYGGSADRWENGALTLATTHQLLRFQEAFDLVLIDELDAFPYHNDPMLHYAADKCRKTTGTTVLLSATPPSTIQRAAIRRRLPCARVPVRYHRHPLPVPKRLVFPAVSDLLRKRKLPSKLLKALERSAKRGAQIFLFVPYVKQVEPLVMLLHRHAAKLGIDPIAIAGTSSKDADRTDKVVSFREHSIGLLVTTTILERGVTIPKSDVFILDSHNPMFDSASLVQMAGRAGRSASDPSGFVYYGGPAWTTSQKSSIRQIRDMNILAKRDGYLI
;
A
#
# COMPACT_ATOMS: atom_id res chain seq x y z
N MET A 1 -2.00 16.34 54.45
CA MET A 1 -0.94 17.15 55.10
C MET A 1 0.31 16.29 55.13
N GLY A 2 1.26 16.45 54.21
CA GLY A 2 2.50 17.25 54.38
C GLY A 2 3.48 16.46 55.26
N ARG A 3 4.75 16.19 54.94
CA ARG A 3 5.83 16.82 54.15
C ARG A 3 6.84 15.68 53.78
N SER A 4 7.92 15.75 53.00
CA SER A 4 8.91 16.75 52.57
C SER A 4 9.55 16.16 51.28
N ARG A 5 9.89 16.84 50.16
CA ARG A 5 10.87 17.91 49.88
C ARG A 5 12.30 17.64 50.35
N GLU A 6 13.23 17.42 49.40
CA GLU A 6 14.42 18.26 49.05
C GLU A 6 15.49 17.43 48.29
N CYS A 7 15.85 17.85 47.06
CA CYS A 7 17.03 18.66 46.65
C CYS A 7 18.34 17.85 46.57
N GLY A 8 18.89 17.66 45.37
CA GLY A 8 20.06 18.41 44.86
C GLY A 8 21.15 17.38 44.50
N LEU A 9 22.16 17.58 43.66
CA LEU A 9 22.68 18.72 42.93
C LEU A 9 23.63 18.16 41.83
N LEU A 10 23.68 18.88 40.71
CA LEU A 10 24.67 18.97 39.62
C LEU A 10 26.14 18.76 40.07
N VAL A 11 27.10 18.20 39.28
CA VAL A 11 28.14 18.98 38.52
C VAL A 11 29.31 18.10 37.95
N ILE A 12 29.61 18.27 36.65
CA ILE A 12 30.90 18.27 35.87
C ILE A 12 31.75 16.98 35.62
N GLY A 13 32.06 16.70 34.33
CA GLY A 13 33.48 16.54 33.90
C GLY A 13 33.92 15.53 32.82
N VAL A 14 33.97 15.98 31.55
CA VAL A 14 35.04 15.81 30.52
C VAL A 14 35.56 14.43 30.02
N ALA A 15 35.36 14.23 28.70
CA ALA A 15 36.17 13.56 27.64
C ALA A 15 36.67 12.10 27.74
N GLY A 16 36.34 11.33 26.70
CA GLY A 16 37.07 10.12 26.30
C GLY A 16 36.44 9.46 25.06
N ALA A 17 37.07 9.61 23.89
CA ALA A 17 36.69 8.87 22.69
C ALA A 17 37.17 7.41 22.83
N GLY A 18 36.24 6.45 22.76
CA GLY A 18 36.54 5.01 22.76
C GLY A 18 35.34 4.24 22.23
N LYS A 19 35.57 3.34 21.28
CA LYS A 19 34.56 2.46 20.67
C LYS A 19 34.18 1.37 21.68
N ASP A 20 32.95 1.38 22.19
CA ASP A 20 32.40 0.27 22.98
C ASP A 20 31.34 -0.51 22.17
N LEU A 21 31.61 -1.80 21.98
CA LEU A 21 30.65 -2.82 21.56
C LEU A 21 29.69 -3.12 22.73
N PRO A 22 28.38 -3.35 22.49
CA PRO A 22 27.45 -3.64 23.58
C PRO A 22 27.74 -5.00 24.22
N ILE A 23 27.85 -5.01 25.55
CA ILE A 23 28.01 -6.21 26.40
C ILE A 23 26.63 -6.90 26.53
N PRO A 24 26.51 -8.23 26.31
CA PRO A 24 25.24 -8.94 26.44
C PRO A 24 24.75 -8.96 27.88
N VAL A 25 23.43 -8.83 28.10
CA VAL A 25 22.81 -8.96 29.41
C VAL A 25 22.45 -10.44 29.66
N PRO A 26 23.06 -11.13 30.64
CA PRO A 26 22.70 -12.51 30.94
C PRO A 26 21.41 -12.57 31.77
N VAL A 27 20.46 -13.42 31.37
CA VAL A 27 19.23 -13.69 32.12
C VAL A 27 19.25 -15.15 32.61
N TYR A 28 19.19 -15.34 33.92
CA TYR A 28 19.05 -16.65 34.56
C TYR A 28 17.68 -16.74 35.24
N SER A 29 16.81 -17.63 34.76
CA SER A 29 15.42 -17.77 35.23
C SER A 29 14.98 -19.23 35.18
N SER A 30 14.22 -19.67 36.18
CA SER A 30 13.53 -20.98 36.22
C SER A 30 12.08 -20.93 35.71
N GLN A 31 11.65 -19.82 35.11
CA GLN A 31 10.36 -19.63 34.43
C GLN A 31 10.54 -19.10 32.98
N PRO A 32 9.55 -19.28 32.08
CA PRO A 32 9.64 -18.84 30.67
C PRO A 32 9.95 -17.35 30.58
N ALA A 33 10.97 -17.00 29.80
CA ALA A 33 11.42 -15.62 29.62
C ALA A 33 11.18 -15.15 28.17
N PRO A 34 9.96 -14.68 27.82
CA PRO A 34 9.77 -13.97 26.57
C PRO A 34 10.53 -12.64 26.61
N ALA A 35 11.47 -12.44 25.70
CA ALA A 35 12.24 -11.21 25.59
C ALA A 35 11.97 -10.54 24.24
N ASP A 36 11.38 -9.33 24.27
CA ASP A 36 11.31 -8.40 23.15
C ASP A 36 12.33 -7.29 23.43
N THR A 37 13.47 -7.31 22.73
CA THR A 37 14.58 -6.40 23.04
C THR A 37 15.40 -6.04 21.81
N ALA A 38 15.82 -4.79 21.72
CA ALA A 38 16.66 -4.28 20.62
C ALA A 38 18.18 -4.54 20.82
N GLN A 39 18.56 -5.37 21.81
CA GLN A 39 19.95 -5.64 22.19
C GLN A 39 20.26 -7.15 22.10
N SER A 40 21.55 -7.51 22.08
CA SER A 40 22.00 -8.90 22.11
C SER A 40 21.63 -9.62 23.41
N LEU A 41 21.17 -10.86 23.29
CA LEU A 41 20.73 -11.68 24.43
C LEU A 41 21.55 -12.98 24.53
N ALA A 42 21.86 -13.37 25.77
CA ALA A 42 22.38 -14.69 26.10
C ALA A 42 21.46 -15.34 27.13
N ALA A 43 20.77 -16.42 26.74
CA ALA A 43 19.80 -17.13 27.57
C ALA A 43 20.28 -18.56 27.86
N ASN A 44 20.31 -18.95 29.13
CA ASN A 44 20.65 -20.31 29.55
C ASN A 44 19.54 -20.82 30.49
N THR A 45 18.64 -21.67 29.97
CA THR A 45 17.39 -22.03 30.65
C THR A 45 17.02 -23.49 30.39
N SER A 46 16.37 -24.15 31.35
CA SER A 46 15.87 -25.53 31.21
C SER A 46 14.47 -25.64 30.58
N GLN A 47 13.87 -24.52 30.16
CA GLN A 47 12.51 -24.39 29.60
C GLN A 47 12.50 -23.67 28.22
N PRO A 48 11.38 -23.66 27.47
CA PRO A 48 11.28 -22.96 26.18
C PRO A 48 11.55 -21.45 26.30
N ALA A 49 12.38 -20.92 25.40
CA ALA A 49 12.78 -19.51 25.39
C ALA A 49 12.42 -18.85 24.04
N PRO A 50 11.15 -18.45 23.82
CA PRO A 50 10.76 -17.68 22.65
C PRO A 50 11.40 -16.28 22.68
N ALA A 51 12.10 -15.89 21.62
CA ALA A 51 12.77 -14.59 21.53
C ALA A 51 12.49 -13.92 20.17
N ASP A 52 12.20 -12.62 20.21
CA ASP A 52 12.09 -11.72 19.04
C ASP A 52 13.09 -10.58 19.27
N THR A 53 14.21 -10.60 18.55
CA THR A 53 15.27 -9.60 18.73
C THR A 53 15.88 -9.13 17.42
N ALA A 54 16.16 -7.82 17.36
CA ALA A 54 16.80 -7.19 16.21
C ALA A 54 18.34 -7.44 16.14
N GLN A 55 18.91 -8.21 17.07
CA GLN A 55 20.35 -8.45 17.19
C GLN A 55 20.67 -9.95 17.42
N SER A 56 21.93 -10.31 17.66
CA SER A 56 22.37 -11.71 17.81
C SER A 56 21.90 -12.35 19.11
N LEU A 57 21.54 -13.64 19.06
CA LEU A 57 21.07 -14.43 20.19
C LEU A 57 21.96 -15.68 20.39
N ALA A 58 22.30 -15.98 21.64
CA ALA A 58 22.93 -17.25 22.04
C ALA A 58 22.04 -17.95 23.07
N ALA A 59 21.54 -19.15 22.74
CA ALA A 59 20.61 -19.89 23.58
C ALA A 59 21.09 -21.33 23.86
N ASN A 60 21.19 -21.69 25.13
CA ASN A 60 21.38 -23.08 25.57
C ASN A 60 20.12 -23.52 26.32
N SER A 61 19.39 -24.53 25.80
CA SER A 61 18.16 -25.03 26.43
C SER A 61 17.91 -26.52 26.19
N SER A 62 17.29 -27.17 27.18
CA SER A 62 16.85 -28.57 27.09
C SER A 62 15.50 -28.76 26.37
N GLN A 63 14.82 -27.69 25.94
CA GLN A 63 13.49 -27.68 25.28
C GLN A 63 13.47 -26.76 24.03
N PRO A 64 12.41 -26.78 23.17
CA PRO A 64 12.37 -26.00 21.93
C PRO A 64 12.53 -24.48 22.14
N ALA A 65 13.36 -23.83 21.33
CA ALA A 65 13.59 -22.39 21.36
C ALA A 65 13.20 -21.75 20.01
N PRO A 66 11.92 -21.40 19.80
CA PRO A 66 11.52 -20.66 18.60
C PRO A 66 12.08 -19.23 18.66
N ALA A 67 12.83 -18.82 17.64
CA ALA A 67 13.45 -17.50 17.60
C ALA A 67 13.28 -16.85 16.21
N ASP A 68 12.95 -15.56 16.21
CA ASP A 68 12.95 -14.68 15.04
C ASP A 68 14.01 -13.60 15.29
N THR A 69 15.13 -13.66 14.56
CA THR A 69 16.23 -12.69 14.78
C THR A 69 16.83 -12.14 13.50
N ALA A 70 17.07 -10.83 13.47
CA ALA A 70 17.62 -10.14 12.30
C ALA A 70 19.13 -10.38 12.06
N LEU A 71 19.86 -10.94 13.02
CA LEU A 71 21.31 -11.25 12.94
C LEU A 71 21.58 -12.73 13.29
N SER A 72 22.85 -13.10 13.51
CA SER A 72 23.28 -14.49 13.75
C SER A 72 22.74 -15.12 15.04
N LEU A 73 22.42 -16.42 14.97
CA LEU A 73 21.93 -17.23 16.09
C LEU A 73 22.85 -18.44 16.34
N ALA A 74 23.18 -18.70 17.61
CA ALA A 74 23.85 -19.93 18.05
C ALA A 74 22.98 -20.65 19.10
N ALA A 75 22.56 -21.88 18.80
CA ALA A 75 21.67 -22.65 19.67
C ALA A 75 22.18 -24.07 19.93
N ASN A 76 22.36 -24.46 21.20
CA ASN A 76 22.54 -25.88 21.57
C ASN A 76 21.27 -26.37 22.27
N THR A 77 20.54 -27.28 21.61
CA THR A 77 19.25 -27.76 22.13
C THR A 77 19.03 -29.25 21.86
N SER A 78 18.34 -29.92 22.79
CA SER A 78 18.03 -31.36 22.71
C SER A 78 16.72 -31.70 21.96
N GLN A 79 15.99 -30.72 21.43
CA GLN A 79 14.71 -30.85 20.71
C GLN A 79 14.61 -29.86 19.52
N PRO A 80 13.63 -29.98 18.60
CA PRO A 80 13.58 -29.18 17.36
C PRO A 80 13.44 -27.67 17.63
N ALA A 81 14.25 -26.86 16.95
CA ALA A 81 14.18 -25.40 17.01
C ALA A 81 13.70 -24.84 15.66
N PRO A 82 12.43 -24.39 15.53
CA PRO A 82 11.97 -23.65 14.36
C PRO A 82 12.53 -22.22 14.42
N VAL A 83 13.38 -21.87 13.45
CA VAL A 83 14.18 -20.65 13.48
C VAL A 83 14.06 -19.90 12.14
N ASP A 84 13.81 -18.60 12.20
CA ASP A 84 13.88 -17.67 11.07
C ASP A 84 14.96 -16.61 11.35
N THR A 85 16.05 -16.60 10.57
CA THR A 85 17.11 -15.59 10.75
C THR A 85 17.66 -15.04 9.45
N ALA A 86 17.92 -13.73 9.43
CA ALA A 86 18.43 -13.05 8.24
C ALA A 86 19.96 -13.23 8.01
N GLN A 87 20.68 -13.92 8.89
CA GLN A 87 22.13 -14.14 8.78
C GLN A 87 22.54 -15.62 8.96
N SER A 88 23.58 -15.92 9.75
CA SER A 88 24.14 -17.27 9.93
C SER A 88 23.55 -17.98 11.14
N PHE A 89 23.31 -19.28 11.01
CA PHE A 89 22.83 -20.15 12.09
C PHE A 89 23.79 -21.31 12.35
N ALA A 90 24.16 -21.48 13.62
CA ALA A 90 24.95 -22.61 14.09
C ALA A 90 24.18 -23.38 15.16
N ALA A 91 23.95 -24.68 14.94
CA ALA A 91 23.20 -25.52 15.86
C ALA A 91 23.83 -26.89 16.08
N ASN A 92 23.78 -27.35 17.32
CA ASN A 92 24.14 -28.71 17.69
C ASN A 92 22.90 -29.35 18.35
N THR A 93 22.29 -30.33 17.68
CA THR A 93 21.02 -30.91 18.13
C THR A 93 20.89 -32.39 17.79
N ASN A 94 20.16 -33.12 18.63
CA ASN A 94 19.93 -34.57 18.50
C ASN A 94 18.64 -34.92 17.71
N GLN A 95 17.96 -33.93 17.11
CA GLN A 95 16.71 -34.05 16.34
C GLN A 95 16.68 -33.07 15.15
N PRO A 96 15.79 -33.21 14.13
CA PRO A 96 15.83 -32.39 12.92
C PRO A 96 15.64 -30.89 13.18
N ALA A 97 16.53 -30.05 12.62
CA ALA A 97 16.45 -28.59 12.70
C ALA A 97 15.65 -28.03 11.51
N LEU A 98 14.58 -27.26 11.78
CA LEU A 98 13.80 -26.53 10.77
C LEU A 98 14.25 -25.07 10.79
N ALA A 99 15.18 -24.70 9.91
CA ALA A 99 15.72 -23.35 9.83
C ALA A 99 15.55 -22.75 8.43
N ASP A 100 15.07 -21.51 8.36
CA ASP A 100 15.11 -20.65 7.17
C ASP A 100 16.15 -19.56 7.41
N THR A 101 17.24 -19.57 6.62
CA THR A 101 18.35 -18.62 6.81
C THR A 101 18.85 -18.06 5.49
N ALA A 102 19.11 -16.75 5.47
CA ALA A 102 19.56 -16.05 4.27
C ALA A 102 21.08 -16.19 4.00
N GLN A 103 21.87 -16.77 4.92
CA GLN A 103 23.32 -16.97 4.77
C GLN A 103 23.78 -18.41 5.05
N SER A 104 24.85 -18.64 5.83
CA SER A 104 25.46 -19.95 6.04
C SER A 104 24.83 -20.73 7.20
N LEU A 105 24.64 -22.03 6.99
CA LEU A 105 24.12 -22.98 7.98
C LEU A 105 25.20 -24.01 8.35
N ALA A 106 25.55 -24.10 9.63
CA ALA A 106 26.38 -25.17 10.18
C ALA A 106 25.58 -25.95 11.24
N ALA A 107 25.10 -27.13 10.89
CA ALA A 107 24.28 -27.96 11.77
C ALA A 107 24.87 -29.37 11.87
N ASN A 108 25.06 -29.84 13.10
CA ASN A 108 25.42 -31.23 13.37
C ASN A 108 24.18 -31.96 13.89
N THR A 109 23.63 -32.87 13.10
CA THR A 109 22.32 -33.50 13.36
C THR A 109 22.34 -34.99 13.12
N SER A 110 21.67 -35.77 13.96
CA SER A 110 21.58 -37.23 13.88
C SER A 110 20.49 -37.79 12.94
N GLN A 111 19.62 -36.94 12.33
CA GLN A 111 18.57 -37.34 11.37
C GLN A 111 18.34 -36.29 10.26
N PRO A 112 17.96 -36.66 9.01
CA PRO A 112 17.77 -35.72 7.90
C PRO A 112 16.43 -34.93 7.94
N ALA A 113 16.44 -33.68 7.48
CA ALA A 113 15.28 -32.75 7.43
C ALA A 113 15.31 -31.84 6.18
N PRO A 114 14.19 -31.24 5.75
CA PRO A 114 14.19 -30.23 4.69
C PRO A 114 14.79 -28.92 5.22
N THR A 115 16.00 -28.59 4.77
CA THR A 115 16.71 -27.34 5.13
C THR A 115 16.98 -26.50 3.88
N TYR A 116 16.78 -25.19 3.98
CA TYR A 116 17.05 -24.24 2.91
C TYR A 116 18.07 -23.19 3.38
N SER A 117 19.18 -23.07 2.66
CA SER A 117 20.20 -22.03 2.85
C SER A 117 20.61 -21.47 1.49
N ALA A 118 20.84 -20.16 1.43
CA ALA A 118 21.10 -19.45 0.19
C ALA A 118 22.56 -19.45 -0.29
N LYS A 119 23.56 -19.86 0.52
CA LYS A 119 24.99 -19.67 0.14
C LYS A 119 25.99 -20.79 0.42
N SER A 120 25.87 -21.59 1.51
CA SER A 120 26.72 -22.78 1.75
C SER A 120 26.12 -23.68 2.82
N LEU A 121 26.09 -25.00 2.57
CA LEU A 121 25.65 -26.05 3.50
C LEU A 121 26.83 -26.96 3.88
N VAL A 122 27.09 -27.11 5.18
CA VAL A 122 27.95 -28.18 5.71
C VAL A 122 27.14 -29.00 6.71
N THR A 123 26.74 -30.20 6.31
CA THR A 123 25.99 -31.16 7.13
C THR A 123 26.74 -32.48 7.19
N HIS A 124 27.16 -32.91 8.39
CA HIS A 124 27.68 -34.26 8.59
C HIS A 124 26.50 -35.19 8.97
N ILE A 125 26.14 -36.12 8.08
CA ILE A 125 25.06 -37.09 8.30
C ILE A 125 25.65 -38.48 8.43
N THR A 126 25.33 -39.18 9.51
CA THR A 126 25.70 -40.58 9.75
C THR A 126 24.51 -41.47 9.39
N GLN A 127 24.62 -42.25 8.29
CA GLN A 127 23.80 -43.41 7.84
C GLN A 127 22.98 -43.25 6.51
N HIS A 128 23.01 -44.34 5.71
CA HIS A 128 22.56 -44.49 4.31
C HIS A 128 21.05 -44.81 4.15
N ALA A 129 20.43 -44.37 3.03
CA ALA A 129 19.16 -44.90 2.46
C ALA A 129 19.00 -44.53 0.94
N PRO A 130 18.10 -45.18 0.16
CA PRO A 130 18.32 -45.55 -1.25
C PRO A 130 17.93 -44.52 -2.32
N THR A 131 18.48 -44.71 -3.52
CA THR A 131 18.30 -43.90 -4.74
C THR A 131 17.04 -44.33 -5.52
N TYR A 132 16.17 -43.40 -5.89
CA TYR A 132 15.16 -43.59 -6.95
C TYR A 132 15.42 -42.58 -8.09
N SER A 133 15.56 -43.09 -9.31
CA SER A 133 15.82 -42.33 -10.53
C SER A 133 14.52 -41.87 -11.19
N ALA A 134 14.51 -40.63 -11.71
CA ALA A 134 13.39 -40.06 -12.43
C ALA A 134 13.42 -40.51 -13.91
N GLN A 135 12.56 -41.47 -14.26
CA GLN A 135 12.09 -41.66 -15.63
C GLN A 135 10.58 -41.92 -15.60
N SER A 136 9.86 -41.26 -16.52
CA SER A 136 8.43 -41.40 -16.87
C SER A 136 7.48 -40.38 -16.23
N LEU A 137 7.14 -39.33 -16.99
CA LEU A 137 5.76 -38.84 -17.23
C LEU A 137 5.79 -37.61 -18.16
N THR A 138 6.21 -37.84 -19.40
CA THR A 138 5.78 -37.02 -20.54
C THR A 138 4.43 -37.54 -21.01
N ALA A 139 3.35 -36.93 -20.53
CA ALA A 139 2.04 -37.04 -21.17
C ALA A 139 1.69 -35.68 -21.76
N TYR A 140 1.94 -35.55 -23.06
CA TYR A 140 1.40 -34.49 -23.91
C TYR A 140 -0.13 -34.58 -23.90
N THR A 141 -0.80 -33.70 -23.16
CA THR A 141 -2.17 -33.31 -23.50
C THR A 141 -2.11 -32.21 -24.54
N SER A 142 -2.32 -32.60 -25.80
CA SER A 142 -2.60 -31.74 -26.95
C SER A 142 -3.93 -31.01 -26.74
N GLN A 143 -3.94 -29.97 -25.91
CA GLN A 143 -5.02 -29.00 -25.90
C GLN A 143 -4.90 -28.10 -27.13
N ARG A 144 -5.72 -28.44 -28.13
CA ARG A 144 -6.29 -27.59 -29.17
C ARG A 144 -5.90 -26.11 -29.05
N SER A 145 -5.01 -25.67 -29.93
CA SER A 145 -4.72 -24.26 -30.21
C SER A 145 -6.00 -23.57 -30.68
N GLN A 146 -6.83 -23.11 -29.75
CA GLN A 146 -7.83 -22.10 -30.09
C GLN A 146 -7.04 -20.85 -30.45
N SER A 147 -7.11 -20.46 -31.73
CA SER A 147 -6.62 -19.17 -32.20
C SER A 147 -7.17 -18.09 -31.29
N PHE A 148 -6.31 -17.46 -30.50
CA PHE A 148 -6.67 -16.34 -29.64
C PHE A 148 -7.04 -15.18 -30.56
N GLN A 149 -8.32 -15.03 -30.87
CA GLN A 149 -8.83 -13.90 -31.63
C GLN A 149 -8.49 -12.63 -30.85
N PRO A 150 -7.87 -11.60 -31.47
CA PRO A 150 -7.55 -10.38 -30.76
C PRO A 150 -8.87 -9.75 -30.28
N VAL A 151 -9.07 -9.74 -28.96
CA VAL A 151 -10.27 -9.17 -28.36
C VAL A 151 -10.28 -7.68 -28.70
N THR A 152 -11.25 -7.25 -29.50
CA THR A 152 -11.35 -5.86 -29.95
C THR A 152 -11.76 -4.96 -28.77
N PRO A 153 -11.33 -3.69 -28.74
CA PRO A 153 -11.77 -2.73 -27.71
C PRO A 153 -13.30 -2.67 -27.56
N ASN A 154 -14.05 -2.84 -28.64
CA ASN A 154 -15.51 -2.87 -28.63
C ASN A 154 -16.11 -4.10 -27.93
N ALA A 155 -15.49 -5.27 -28.07
CA ALA A 155 -15.94 -6.47 -27.36
C ALA A 155 -15.73 -6.32 -25.84
N LEU A 156 -14.60 -5.74 -25.43
CA LEU A 156 -14.30 -5.43 -24.02
C LEU A 156 -15.24 -4.37 -23.46
N ALA A 157 -15.49 -3.30 -24.23
CA ALA A 157 -16.40 -2.22 -23.85
C ALA A 157 -17.80 -2.75 -23.57
N LYS A 158 -18.31 -3.62 -24.45
CA LYS A 158 -19.67 -4.16 -24.33
C LYS A 158 -19.81 -5.13 -23.16
N ARG A 159 -18.80 -5.98 -22.92
CA ARG A 159 -18.83 -6.95 -21.81
C ARG A 159 -18.70 -6.29 -20.45
N TRP A 160 -17.77 -5.35 -20.30
CA TRP A 160 -17.39 -4.76 -19.02
C TRP A 160 -17.91 -3.33 -18.80
N GLY A 161 -18.71 -2.80 -19.73
CA GLY A 161 -19.29 -1.46 -19.64
C GLY A 161 -18.25 -0.34 -19.66
N LEU A 162 -17.13 -0.53 -20.35
CA LEU A 162 -16.00 0.41 -20.33
C LEU A 162 -16.27 1.61 -21.25
N SER A 163 -15.95 2.81 -20.75
CA SER A 163 -15.93 4.04 -21.57
C SER A 163 -14.87 3.96 -22.67
N PRO A 164 -14.95 4.78 -23.74
CA PRO A 164 -13.99 4.74 -24.85
C PRO A 164 -12.52 4.81 -24.41
N ALA A 165 -12.19 5.69 -23.46
CA ALA A 165 -10.83 5.85 -22.96
C ALA A 165 -10.37 4.62 -22.13
N GLN A 166 -11.27 4.03 -21.33
CA GLN A 166 -10.98 2.80 -20.58
C GLN A 166 -10.77 1.62 -21.53
N SER A 167 -11.62 1.47 -22.55
CA SER A 167 -11.53 0.41 -23.56
C SER A 167 -10.23 0.49 -24.35
N ALA A 168 -9.84 1.69 -24.78
CA ALA A 168 -8.59 1.91 -25.49
C ALA A 168 -7.36 1.55 -24.64
N ALA A 169 -7.38 1.88 -23.35
CA ALA A 169 -6.30 1.56 -22.43
C ALA A 169 -6.24 0.07 -22.06
N ALA A 170 -7.39 -0.56 -21.78
CA ALA A 170 -7.48 -1.99 -21.51
C ALA A 170 -7.00 -2.81 -22.72
N ALA A 171 -7.37 -2.41 -23.94
CA ALA A 171 -6.91 -3.06 -25.16
C ALA A 171 -5.39 -2.96 -25.35
N GLN A 172 -4.77 -1.79 -25.10
CA GLN A 172 -3.32 -1.62 -25.14
C GLN A 172 -2.62 -2.50 -24.10
N ALA A 173 -3.16 -2.57 -22.88
CA ALA A 173 -2.59 -3.39 -21.82
C ALA A 173 -2.74 -4.90 -22.12
N LEU A 174 -3.85 -5.33 -22.72
CA LEU A 174 -4.04 -6.70 -23.20
C LEU A 174 -3.10 -7.06 -24.35
N GLN A 175 -2.91 -6.15 -25.31
CA GLN A 175 -1.93 -6.34 -26.37
C GLN A 175 -0.52 -6.51 -25.80
N PHE A 176 -0.18 -5.76 -24.76
CA PHE A 176 1.10 -5.91 -24.07
C PHE A 176 1.19 -7.26 -23.34
N LEU A 177 0.15 -7.64 -22.58
CA LEU A 177 0.06 -8.90 -21.83
C LEU A 177 0.21 -10.14 -22.73
N ASN A 178 -0.27 -10.07 -23.97
CA ASN A 178 -0.22 -11.18 -24.92
C ASN A 178 1.08 -11.24 -25.73
N ARG A 179 2.01 -10.28 -25.56
CA ARG A 179 3.33 -10.38 -26.18
C ARG A 179 4.18 -11.40 -25.41
N PRO A 180 4.94 -12.25 -26.12
CA PRO A 180 5.84 -13.18 -25.44
C PRO A 180 6.88 -12.42 -24.62
N SER A 181 7.07 -12.86 -23.38
CA SER A 181 8.12 -12.38 -22.49
C SER A 181 9.33 -13.28 -22.52
N PHE A 182 10.46 -12.72 -22.97
CA PHE A 182 11.74 -13.42 -23.02
C PHE A 182 12.71 -12.96 -21.91
N SER A 183 12.30 -12.08 -21.00
CA SER A 183 13.16 -11.53 -19.95
C SER A 183 12.43 -11.27 -18.64
N ARG A 184 13.10 -11.63 -17.53
CA ARG A 184 12.67 -11.36 -16.15
C ARG A 184 12.52 -9.88 -15.82
N SER A 185 13.12 -8.95 -16.56
CA SER A 185 13.18 -7.52 -16.18
C SER A 185 12.37 -6.58 -17.07
N GLY A 186 11.65 -7.09 -18.08
CA GLY A 186 11.11 -6.25 -19.16
C GLY A 186 9.60 -6.12 -19.29
N HIS A 187 8.79 -6.89 -18.54
CA HIS A 187 7.35 -7.01 -18.78
C HIS A 187 6.50 -6.20 -17.82
N THR A 188 6.75 -4.89 -17.79
CA THR A 188 5.98 -3.93 -16.99
C THR A 188 5.24 -2.94 -17.86
N PHE A 189 3.94 -2.76 -17.61
CA PHE A 189 3.07 -1.81 -18.29
C PHE A 189 2.49 -0.80 -17.30
N LEU A 190 2.37 0.46 -17.69
CA LEU A 190 1.74 1.51 -16.88
C LEU A 190 0.33 1.85 -17.39
N LEU A 191 -0.67 1.68 -16.54
CA LEU A 191 -1.99 2.28 -16.70
C LEU A 191 -2.01 3.61 -15.91
N TRP A 192 -1.75 4.71 -16.62
CA TRP A 192 -1.78 6.05 -16.04
C TRP A 192 -3.17 6.66 -16.21
N ALA A 193 -4.02 6.44 -15.21
CA ALA A 193 -5.43 6.81 -15.27
C ALA A 193 -5.80 7.82 -14.19
N VAL A 194 -6.48 8.90 -14.56
CA VAL A 194 -6.86 9.98 -13.64
C VAL A 194 -7.76 9.47 -12.49
N THR A 195 -7.82 10.22 -11.40
CA THR A 195 -8.67 9.85 -10.26
C THR A 195 -10.14 9.74 -10.68
N GLY A 196 -10.81 8.65 -10.33
CA GLY A 196 -12.19 8.39 -10.75
C GLY A 196 -12.33 7.91 -12.19
N ALA A 197 -11.25 7.52 -12.88
CA ALA A 197 -11.30 6.95 -14.23
C ALA A 197 -11.85 5.51 -14.30
N GLY A 198 -12.17 4.88 -13.17
CA GLY A 198 -12.59 3.47 -13.14
C GLY A 198 -11.43 2.50 -13.41
N LYS A 199 -10.32 2.65 -12.66
CA LYS A 199 -9.13 1.78 -12.76
C LYS A 199 -9.45 0.31 -12.52
N THR A 200 -10.40 0.04 -11.63
CA THR A 200 -10.86 -1.31 -11.29
C THR A 200 -11.50 -2.00 -12.48
N GLU A 201 -12.39 -1.33 -13.19
CA GLU A 201 -13.07 -1.91 -14.35
C GLU A 201 -12.09 -2.14 -15.51
N MET A 202 -11.07 -1.27 -15.64
CA MET A 202 -10.03 -1.40 -16.66
C MET A 202 -9.16 -2.66 -16.51
N ILE A 203 -9.05 -3.24 -15.31
CA ILE A 203 -8.26 -4.47 -15.10
C ILE A 203 -9.05 -5.75 -15.36
N PHE A 204 -10.39 -5.71 -15.39
CA PHE A 204 -11.20 -6.91 -15.57
C PHE A 204 -10.90 -7.66 -16.87
N PRO A 205 -10.72 -7.00 -18.03
CA PRO A 205 -10.29 -7.68 -19.25
C PRO A 205 -8.97 -8.45 -19.10
N LEU A 206 -8.02 -7.89 -18.36
CA LEU A 206 -6.69 -8.50 -18.15
C LEU A 206 -6.80 -9.72 -17.25
N LEU A 207 -7.55 -9.60 -16.15
CA LEU A 207 -7.85 -10.70 -15.24
C LEU A 207 -8.54 -11.84 -15.99
N GLU A 208 -9.58 -11.53 -16.76
CA GLU A 208 -10.31 -12.49 -17.60
C GLU A 208 -9.39 -13.23 -18.56
N SER A 209 -8.53 -12.52 -19.30
CA SER A 209 -7.59 -13.12 -20.25
C SER A 209 -6.66 -14.14 -19.57
N VAL A 210 -6.17 -13.84 -18.37
CA VAL A 210 -5.28 -14.74 -17.61
C VAL A 210 -6.02 -15.91 -16.99
N LEU A 211 -7.18 -15.67 -16.39
CA LEU A 211 -7.96 -16.72 -15.73
C LEU A 211 -8.55 -17.71 -16.76
N ALA A 212 -9.01 -17.22 -17.92
CA ALA A 212 -9.57 -18.07 -18.98
C ALA A 212 -8.56 -19.07 -19.57
N ARG A 213 -7.25 -18.78 -19.48
CA ARG A 213 -6.17 -19.70 -19.88
C ARG A 213 -5.60 -20.53 -18.72
N GLY A 214 -6.29 -20.56 -17.57
CA GLY A 214 -5.88 -21.29 -16.37
C GLY A 214 -4.69 -20.67 -15.62
N GLY A 215 -4.33 -19.41 -15.92
CA GLY A 215 -3.25 -18.70 -15.23
C GLY A 215 -3.68 -18.12 -13.87
N ARG A 216 -2.70 -17.63 -13.12
CA ARG A 216 -2.91 -16.98 -11.81
C ARG A 216 -2.71 -15.47 -11.91
N ALA A 217 -3.62 -14.71 -11.31
CA ALA A 217 -3.57 -13.26 -11.28
C ALA A 217 -3.58 -12.71 -9.85
N LEU A 218 -2.77 -11.69 -9.61
CA LEU A 218 -2.69 -10.96 -8.35
C LEU A 218 -3.17 -9.52 -8.56
N VAL A 219 -4.04 -9.05 -7.69
CA VAL A 219 -4.34 -7.62 -7.48
C VAL A 219 -3.79 -7.22 -6.12
N ALA A 220 -2.87 -6.26 -6.10
CA ALA A 220 -2.21 -5.82 -4.90
C ALA A 220 -2.39 -4.32 -4.69
N THR A 221 -2.72 -3.91 -3.47
CA THR A 221 -2.90 -2.52 -3.06
C THR A 221 -2.27 -2.30 -1.68
N PRO A 222 -1.68 -1.14 -1.37
CA PRO A 222 -1.04 -0.88 -0.09
C PRO A 222 -1.99 -0.92 1.12
N ARG A 223 -3.31 -0.76 0.91
CA ARG A 223 -4.25 -0.50 2.01
C ARG A 223 -5.29 -1.61 2.19
N ARG A 224 -5.57 -1.95 3.45
CA ARG A 224 -6.55 -2.97 3.85
C ARG A 224 -7.99 -2.59 3.48
N ASP A 225 -8.37 -1.34 3.68
CA ASP A 225 -9.71 -0.83 3.33
C ASP A 225 -10.01 -0.99 1.84
N VAL A 226 -9.04 -0.71 0.98
CA VAL A 226 -9.16 -0.91 -0.48
C VAL A 226 -9.30 -2.40 -0.84
N VAL A 227 -8.56 -3.29 -0.17
CA VAL A 227 -8.73 -4.75 -0.33
C VAL A 227 -10.17 -5.17 0.02
N LEU A 228 -10.68 -4.72 1.16
CA LEU A 228 -12.03 -5.06 1.62
C LEU A 228 -13.12 -4.47 0.73
N GLU A 229 -12.90 -3.27 0.15
CA GLU A 229 -13.81 -2.67 -0.84
C GLU A 229 -13.80 -3.45 -2.16
N LEU A 230 -12.62 -3.88 -2.62
CA LEU A 230 -12.46 -4.51 -3.93
C LEU A 230 -12.85 -5.99 -3.93
N ALA A 231 -12.70 -6.69 -2.81
CA ALA A 231 -13.07 -8.09 -2.66
C ALA A 231 -14.50 -8.42 -3.13
N PRO A 232 -15.58 -7.78 -2.64
CA PRO A 232 -16.94 -8.10 -3.11
C PRO A 232 -17.15 -7.75 -4.59
N ARG A 233 -16.47 -6.71 -5.10
CA ARG A 233 -16.57 -6.31 -6.52
C ARG A 233 -15.95 -7.36 -7.43
N LEU A 234 -14.78 -7.89 -7.07
CA LEU A 234 -14.13 -9.00 -7.80
C LEU A 234 -14.94 -10.30 -7.68
N ALA A 235 -15.63 -10.53 -6.55
CA ALA A 235 -16.49 -11.70 -6.37
C ALA A 235 -17.62 -11.72 -7.40
N LYS A 236 -18.26 -10.56 -7.57
CA LYS A 236 -19.34 -10.38 -8.53
C LYS A 236 -18.85 -10.47 -9.98
N ALA A 237 -17.65 -9.96 -10.26
CA ALA A 237 -17.08 -9.96 -11.61
C ALA A 237 -16.55 -11.33 -12.04
N PHE A 238 -16.05 -12.14 -11.10
CA PHE A 238 -15.43 -13.45 -11.35
C PHE A 238 -15.99 -14.52 -10.39
N PRO A 239 -17.28 -14.89 -10.51
CA PRO A 239 -17.93 -15.81 -9.58
C PRO A 239 -17.34 -17.23 -9.60
N ASP A 240 -16.88 -17.69 -10.77
CA ASP A 240 -16.41 -19.07 -10.97
C ASP A 240 -14.91 -19.26 -10.66
N SER A 241 -14.21 -18.18 -10.29
CA SER A 241 -12.77 -18.25 -10.00
C SER A 241 -12.53 -18.50 -8.52
N ALA A 242 -11.62 -19.43 -8.19
CA ALA A 242 -11.13 -19.56 -6.82
C ALA A 242 -10.39 -18.29 -6.41
N ARG A 243 -10.84 -17.63 -5.33
CA ARG A 243 -10.29 -16.34 -4.87
C ARG A 243 -9.69 -16.45 -3.48
N THR A 244 -8.65 -15.66 -3.26
CA THR A 244 -7.98 -15.53 -1.96
C THR A 244 -7.84 -14.05 -1.63
N VAL A 245 -8.26 -13.64 -0.42
CA VAL A 245 -8.16 -12.25 0.04
C VAL A 245 -7.18 -12.15 1.22
N LEU A 246 -6.02 -11.55 1.00
CA LEU A 246 -4.92 -11.50 1.97
C LEU A 246 -4.69 -10.09 2.54
N TYR A 247 -4.78 -9.96 3.86
CA TYR A 247 -4.40 -8.75 4.59
C TYR A 247 -4.03 -9.11 6.03
N GLY A 248 -3.55 -8.15 6.83
CA GLY A 248 -3.24 -8.39 8.25
C GLY A 248 -4.48 -8.90 9.00
N GLY A 249 -4.47 -10.17 9.41
CA GLY A 249 -5.59 -10.85 10.07
C GLY A 249 -6.63 -11.49 9.15
N SER A 250 -6.34 -11.72 7.86
CA SER A 250 -7.25 -12.45 6.95
C SER A 250 -7.31 -13.96 7.30
N ALA A 251 -8.50 -14.54 7.25
CA ALA A 251 -8.72 -15.98 7.44
C ALA A 251 -8.10 -16.82 6.30
N ASP A 252 -8.10 -16.28 5.08
CA ASP A 252 -7.59 -16.93 3.86
C ASP A 252 -6.05 -17.11 3.83
N ARG A 253 -5.35 -17.03 4.98
CA ARG A 253 -3.88 -16.98 5.08
C ARG A 253 -3.18 -18.14 4.35
N TRP A 254 -3.81 -19.31 4.33
CA TRP A 254 -3.27 -20.56 3.79
C TRP A 254 -3.90 -20.96 2.45
N GLU A 255 -4.83 -20.15 1.94
CA GLU A 255 -5.57 -20.44 0.72
C GLU A 255 -4.76 -20.07 -0.52
N ASN A 256 -4.99 -20.83 -1.60
CA ASN A 256 -4.35 -20.60 -2.90
C ASN A 256 -5.41 -20.49 -4.00
N GLY A 257 -5.79 -19.26 -4.31
CA GLY A 257 -6.71 -18.93 -5.40
C GLY A 257 -6.00 -18.70 -6.72
N ALA A 258 -6.76 -18.86 -7.81
CA ALA A 258 -6.37 -18.41 -9.14
C ALA A 258 -6.38 -16.87 -9.22
N LEU A 259 -7.28 -16.22 -8.48
CA LEU A 259 -7.34 -14.76 -8.34
C LEU A 259 -7.05 -14.36 -6.89
N THR A 260 -5.87 -13.80 -6.65
CA THR A 260 -5.47 -13.30 -5.34
C THR A 260 -5.66 -11.79 -5.26
N LEU A 261 -6.31 -11.31 -4.21
CA LEU A 261 -6.36 -9.89 -3.84
C LEU A 261 -5.60 -9.71 -2.53
N ALA A 262 -4.62 -8.82 -2.48
CA ALA A 262 -3.74 -8.73 -1.31
C ALA A 262 -3.29 -7.31 -0.94
N THR A 263 -2.92 -7.10 0.32
CA THR A 263 -2.09 -5.95 0.66
C THR A 263 -0.65 -6.15 0.17
N THR A 264 0.05 -5.07 -0.18
CA THR A 264 1.41 -5.17 -0.76
C THR A 264 2.42 -5.92 0.12
N HIS A 265 2.28 -5.91 1.44
CA HIS A 265 3.14 -6.66 2.36
C HIS A 265 2.98 -8.18 2.22
N GLN A 266 1.81 -8.65 1.81
CA GLN A 266 1.55 -10.09 1.65
C GLN A 266 2.32 -10.68 0.46
N LEU A 267 2.84 -9.84 -0.44
CA LEU A 267 3.58 -10.26 -1.62
C LEU A 267 4.89 -10.97 -1.25
N LEU A 268 5.45 -10.69 -0.06
CA LEU A 268 6.68 -11.31 0.44
C LEU A 268 6.63 -12.84 0.47
N ARG A 269 5.42 -13.40 0.62
CA ARG A 269 5.14 -14.84 0.72
C ARG A 269 5.21 -15.57 -0.61
N PHE A 270 5.19 -14.86 -1.72
CA PHE A 270 5.09 -15.45 -3.05
C PHE A 270 6.43 -15.39 -3.78
N GLN A 271 6.72 -16.46 -4.52
CA GLN A 271 7.85 -16.58 -5.43
C GLN A 271 7.31 -17.10 -6.76
N GLU A 272 7.46 -16.32 -7.83
CA GLU A 272 7.07 -16.74 -9.20
C GLU A 272 5.67 -17.36 -9.30
N ALA A 273 4.70 -16.85 -8.53
CA ALA A 273 3.39 -17.47 -8.38
C ALA A 273 2.39 -17.00 -9.47
N PHE A 274 2.56 -15.79 -9.98
CA PHE A 274 1.53 -15.12 -10.78
C PHE A 274 1.97 -14.83 -12.23
N ASP A 275 1.06 -15.11 -13.17
CA ASP A 275 1.18 -14.75 -14.58
C ASP A 275 0.88 -13.27 -14.83
N LEU A 276 0.06 -12.67 -13.96
CA LEU A 276 -0.27 -11.25 -13.96
C LEU A 276 -0.21 -10.68 -12.55
N VAL A 277 0.55 -9.61 -12.37
CA VAL A 277 0.65 -8.85 -11.12
C VAL A 277 0.14 -7.44 -11.37
N LEU A 278 -0.98 -7.07 -10.77
CA LEU A 278 -1.58 -5.75 -10.84
C LEU A 278 -1.26 -5.00 -9.54
N ILE A 279 -0.53 -3.89 -9.64
CA ILE A 279 -0.20 -3.05 -8.47
C ILE A 279 -1.01 -1.76 -8.56
N ASP A 280 -2.03 -1.63 -7.72
CA ASP A 280 -2.79 -0.38 -7.58
C ASP A 280 -2.20 0.51 -6.48
N GLU A 281 -2.47 1.80 -6.61
CA GLU A 281 -2.01 2.84 -5.70
C GLU A 281 -0.50 2.86 -5.50
N LEU A 282 0.25 2.79 -6.60
CA LEU A 282 1.71 2.82 -6.65
C LEU A 282 2.37 3.95 -5.82
N ASP A 283 1.63 5.04 -5.64
CA ASP A 283 2.03 6.27 -4.99
C ASP A 283 1.61 6.35 -3.51
N ALA A 284 0.96 5.32 -2.97
CA ALA A 284 0.52 5.31 -1.58
C ALA A 284 1.52 4.57 -0.67
N PHE A 285 1.72 5.13 0.53
CA PHE A 285 2.34 4.43 1.64
C PHE A 285 1.53 3.17 1.98
N PRO A 286 2.16 2.04 2.36
CA PRO A 286 3.62 1.85 2.53
C PRO A 286 4.39 1.46 1.27
N TYR A 287 3.72 1.24 0.13
CA TYR A 287 4.41 0.79 -1.10
C TYR A 287 5.36 1.83 -1.68
N HIS A 288 4.95 3.11 -1.62
CA HIS A 288 5.75 4.20 -2.14
C HIS A 288 7.06 4.37 -1.34
N ASN A 289 8.19 4.40 -2.05
CA ASN A 289 9.55 4.50 -1.51
C ASN A 289 9.98 3.31 -0.63
N ASP A 290 9.41 2.12 -0.83
CA ASP A 290 9.82 0.91 -0.13
C ASP A 290 10.46 -0.11 -1.10
N PRO A 291 11.81 -0.20 -1.12
CA PRO A 291 12.53 -1.13 -1.98
C PRO A 291 12.18 -2.60 -1.75
N MET A 292 11.86 -2.99 -0.50
CA MET A 292 11.49 -4.37 -0.16
C MET A 292 10.15 -4.73 -0.81
N LEU A 293 9.17 -3.82 -0.77
CA LEU A 293 7.87 -4.06 -1.40
C LEU A 293 7.94 -4.02 -2.93
N HIS A 294 8.81 -3.20 -3.51
CA HIS A 294 9.11 -3.26 -4.95
C HIS A 294 9.73 -4.62 -5.31
N TYR A 295 10.71 -5.08 -4.53
CA TYR A 295 11.31 -6.40 -4.71
C TYR A 295 10.27 -7.52 -4.57
N ALA A 296 9.38 -7.47 -3.57
CA ALA A 296 8.32 -8.45 -3.38
C ALA A 296 7.36 -8.51 -4.58
N ALA A 297 7.00 -7.36 -5.14
CA ALA A 297 6.17 -7.27 -6.34
C ALA A 297 6.84 -7.91 -7.57
N ASP A 298 8.15 -7.73 -7.74
CA ASP A 298 8.89 -8.37 -8.82
C ASP A 298 9.10 -9.88 -8.57
N LYS A 299 9.40 -10.26 -7.33
CA LYS A 299 9.62 -11.64 -6.86
C LYS A 299 8.40 -12.52 -7.07
N CYS A 300 7.21 -12.02 -6.76
CA CYS A 300 5.97 -12.81 -6.84
C CYS A 300 5.53 -13.11 -8.28
N ARG A 301 6.06 -12.39 -9.28
CA ARG A 301 5.75 -12.57 -10.69
C ARG A 301 6.56 -13.71 -11.29
N LYS A 302 5.92 -14.55 -12.11
CA LYS A 302 6.61 -15.55 -12.96
C LYS A 302 7.61 -14.88 -13.91
N THR A 303 8.61 -15.63 -14.34
CA THR A 303 9.59 -15.18 -15.35
C THR A 303 8.94 -14.72 -16.67
N THR A 304 7.88 -15.41 -17.09
CA THR A 304 7.07 -15.10 -18.27
C THR A 304 5.87 -14.20 -17.96
N GLY A 305 5.67 -13.84 -16.69
CA GLY A 305 4.53 -13.06 -16.23
C GLY A 305 4.66 -11.56 -16.55
N THR A 306 3.55 -10.85 -16.39
CA THR A 306 3.45 -9.40 -16.65
C THR A 306 3.09 -8.63 -15.38
N THR A 307 3.73 -7.48 -15.16
CA THR A 307 3.30 -6.50 -14.14
C THR A 307 2.55 -5.36 -14.79
N VAL A 308 1.38 -4.99 -14.28
CA VAL A 308 0.69 -3.75 -14.65
C VAL A 308 0.58 -2.83 -13.45
N LEU A 309 1.14 -1.64 -13.58
CA LEU A 309 1.11 -0.60 -12.56
C LEU A 309 -0.09 0.31 -12.80
N LEU A 310 -0.91 0.54 -11.78
CA LEU A 310 -2.06 1.43 -11.84
C LEU A 310 -1.85 2.64 -10.92
N SER A 311 -1.84 3.85 -11.49
CA SER A 311 -1.77 5.07 -10.69
C SER A 311 -2.32 6.29 -11.44
N ALA A 312 -2.91 7.22 -10.69
CA ALA A 312 -3.26 8.55 -11.19
C ALA A 312 -2.08 9.52 -11.13
N THR A 313 -1.14 9.23 -10.24
CA THR A 313 -0.02 10.09 -9.84
C THR A 313 1.25 9.24 -9.72
N PRO A 314 1.66 8.56 -10.81
CA PRO A 314 2.87 7.73 -10.76
C PRO A 314 4.09 8.56 -10.34
N PRO A 315 5.08 7.97 -9.66
CA PRO A 315 6.31 8.67 -9.29
C PRO A 315 7.02 9.32 -10.49
N SER A 316 7.76 10.40 -10.24
CA SER A 316 8.40 11.21 -11.30
C SER A 316 9.38 10.40 -12.18
N THR A 317 10.02 9.36 -11.63
CA THR A 317 10.88 8.41 -12.36
C THR A 317 10.08 7.63 -13.40
N ILE A 318 8.93 7.09 -12.99
CA ILE A 318 8.00 6.32 -13.83
C ILE A 318 7.33 7.23 -14.87
N GLN A 319 6.92 8.44 -14.49
CA GLN A 319 6.42 9.44 -15.45
C GLN A 319 7.43 9.73 -16.54
N ARG A 320 8.70 9.99 -16.18
CA ARG A 320 9.78 10.26 -17.14
C ARG A 320 10.03 9.07 -18.05
N ALA A 321 10.04 7.84 -17.52
CA ALA A 321 10.21 6.63 -18.31
C ALA A 321 9.07 6.45 -19.32
N ALA A 322 7.82 6.67 -18.90
CA ALA A 322 6.65 6.61 -19.78
C ALA A 322 6.67 7.70 -20.85
N ILE A 323 6.99 8.95 -20.50
CA ILE A 323 7.12 10.07 -21.45
C ILE A 323 8.21 9.80 -22.49
N ARG A 324 9.34 9.22 -22.07
CA ARG A 324 10.46 8.85 -22.95
C ARG A 324 10.25 7.53 -23.70
N ARG A 325 9.05 6.94 -23.63
CA ARG A 325 8.70 5.64 -24.24
C ARG A 325 9.60 4.47 -23.82
N ARG A 326 10.25 4.58 -22.66
CA ARG A 326 11.05 3.50 -22.04
C ARG A 326 10.20 2.56 -21.19
N LEU A 327 9.01 3.01 -20.79
CA LEU A 327 8.00 2.19 -20.13
C LEU A 327 6.72 2.24 -20.96
N PRO A 328 6.25 1.11 -21.51
CA PRO A 328 4.96 1.02 -22.19
C PRO A 328 3.84 1.54 -21.27
N CYS A 329 2.98 2.40 -21.80
CA CYS A 329 2.00 3.12 -21.00
C CYS A 329 0.74 3.43 -21.82
N ALA A 330 -0.42 3.21 -21.23
CA ALA A 330 -1.68 3.79 -21.69
C ALA A 330 -2.14 4.86 -20.71
N ARG A 331 -2.47 6.04 -21.23
CA ARG A 331 -3.02 7.15 -20.46
C ARG A 331 -4.54 7.17 -20.57
N VAL A 332 -5.23 7.30 -19.46
CA VAL A 332 -6.67 7.52 -19.40
C VAL A 332 -6.92 8.91 -18.81
N PRO A 333 -7.07 9.93 -19.67
CA PRO A 333 -7.05 11.32 -19.26
C PRO A 333 -8.38 11.84 -18.72
N VAL A 334 -9.45 11.06 -18.83
CA VAL A 334 -10.82 11.45 -18.50
C VAL A 334 -11.47 10.43 -17.57
N ARG A 335 -12.48 10.88 -16.83
CA ARG A 335 -13.37 9.99 -16.06
C ARG A 335 -14.39 9.31 -16.97
N TYR A 336 -15.04 8.26 -16.46
CA TYR A 336 -16.06 7.48 -17.19
C TYR A 336 -17.20 8.35 -17.73
N HIS A 337 -17.53 9.45 -17.05
CA HIS A 337 -18.57 10.41 -17.43
C HIS A 337 -18.10 11.47 -18.45
N ARG A 338 -16.86 11.40 -18.95
CA ARG A 338 -16.38 12.18 -20.10
C ARG A 338 -16.37 13.72 -19.95
N HIS A 339 -16.42 14.24 -18.73
CA HIS A 339 -16.27 15.67 -18.46
C HIS A 339 -14.83 16.01 -18.01
N PRO A 340 -14.36 17.26 -18.23
CA PRO A 340 -13.02 17.67 -17.81
C PRO A 340 -12.85 17.60 -16.30
N LEU A 341 -11.64 17.30 -15.86
CA LEU A 341 -11.25 17.31 -14.46
C LEU A 341 -11.31 18.75 -13.90
N PRO A 342 -11.87 18.94 -12.68
CA PRO A 342 -11.85 20.23 -12.02
C PRO A 342 -10.43 20.78 -11.84
N VAL A 343 -10.17 21.98 -12.37
CA VAL A 343 -8.89 22.65 -12.23
C VAL A 343 -8.89 23.49 -10.94
N PRO A 344 -7.94 23.27 -10.01
CA PRO A 344 -7.87 24.01 -8.76
C PRO A 344 -7.77 25.53 -8.93
N LYS A 345 -8.56 26.27 -8.14
CA LYS A 345 -8.52 27.74 -8.03
C LYS A 345 -7.76 28.18 -6.79
N ARG A 346 -7.05 29.30 -6.85
CA ARG A 346 -6.31 29.85 -5.71
C ARG A 346 -7.24 30.57 -4.73
N LEU A 347 -7.04 30.33 -3.44
CA LEU A 347 -7.56 31.17 -2.36
C LEU A 347 -6.40 31.69 -1.51
N VAL A 348 -6.16 33.01 -1.57
CA VAL A 348 -5.07 33.65 -0.82
C VAL A 348 -5.57 34.08 0.55
N PHE A 349 -4.97 33.53 1.61
CA PHE A 349 -5.19 33.90 3.00
C PHE A 349 -4.02 33.40 3.89
N PRO A 350 -3.88 33.90 5.14
CA PRO A 350 -2.84 33.46 6.08
C PRO A 350 -2.88 31.96 6.39
N ALA A 351 -1.83 31.42 7.00
CA ALA A 351 -1.81 29.99 7.35
C ALA A 351 -2.94 29.63 8.34
N VAL A 352 -3.40 28.37 8.33
CA VAL A 352 -4.47 27.89 9.23
C VAL A 352 -4.11 28.13 10.69
N SER A 353 -2.83 27.99 11.06
CA SER A 353 -2.34 28.30 12.40
C SER A 353 -2.64 29.75 12.83
N ASP A 354 -2.52 30.73 11.93
CA ASP A 354 -2.87 32.12 12.19
C ASP A 354 -4.37 32.32 12.30
N LEU A 355 -5.17 31.61 11.50
CA LEU A 355 -6.64 31.66 11.55
C LEU A 355 -7.16 31.15 12.90
N LEU A 356 -6.58 30.03 13.37
CA LEU A 356 -6.91 29.43 14.66
C LEU A 356 -6.49 30.33 15.83
N ARG A 357 -5.27 30.90 15.77
CA ARG A 357 -4.79 31.84 16.79
C ARG A 357 -5.67 33.08 16.89
N LYS A 358 -6.05 33.66 15.75
CA LYS A 358 -6.92 34.85 15.67
C LYS A 358 -8.42 34.53 15.80
N ARG A 359 -8.79 33.23 15.87
CA ARG A 359 -10.17 32.74 15.91
C ARG A 359 -11.08 33.36 14.84
N LYS A 360 -10.55 33.56 13.62
CA LYS A 360 -11.25 34.27 12.53
C LYS A 360 -10.98 33.63 11.17
N LEU A 361 -12.04 33.26 10.46
CA LEU A 361 -11.94 32.79 9.08
C LEU A 361 -11.89 33.96 8.08
N PRO A 362 -11.07 33.87 7.01
CA PRO A 362 -11.03 34.87 5.95
C PRO A 362 -12.36 34.96 5.21
N SER A 363 -12.78 36.17 4.85
CA SER A 363 -14.03 36.39 4.08
C SER A 363 -14.03 35.68 2.73
N LYS A 364 -12.87 35.58 2.06
CA LYS A 364 -12.72 34.83 0.80
C LYS A 364 -12.98 33.34 0.96
N LEU A 365 -12.52 32.74 2.07
CA LEU A 365 -12.77 31.33 2.37
C LEU A 365 -14.25 31.10 2.70
N LEU A 366 -14.83 31.93 3.57
CA LEU A 366 -16.24 31.85 3.92
C LEU A 366 -17.15 31.95 2.69
N LYS A 367 -16.92 32.92 1.80
CA LYS A 367 -17.69 33.06 0.54
C LYS A 367 -17.54 31.85 -0.40
N ALA A 368 -16.39 31.18 -0.39
CA ALA A 368 -16.18 30.00 -1.22
C ALA A 368 -16.87 28.76 -0.63
N LEU A 369 -16.80 28.57 0.69
CA LEU A 369 -17.53 27.52 1.41
C LEU A 369 -19.04 27.71 1.27
N GLU A 370 -19.54 28.92 1.48
CA GLU A 370 -20.96 29.27 1.35
C GLU A 370 -21.50 28.97 -0.06
N ARG A 371 -20.73 29.26 -1.13
CA ARG A 371 -21.11 28.90 -2.50
C ARG A 371 -21.20 27.38 -2.71
N SER A 372 -20.32 26.62 -2.06
CA SER A 372 -20.29 25.16 -2.12
C SER A 372 -21.48 24.55 -1.37
N ALA A 373 -21.81 25.12 -0.19
CA ALA A 373 -22.98 24.74 0.58
C ALA A 373 -24.29 25.08 -0.16
N LYS A 374 -24.41 26.27 -0.74
CA LYS A 374 -25.60 26.71 -1.49
C LYS A 374 -25.92 25.86 -2.71
N ARG A 375 -24.91 25.31 -3.39
CA ARG A 375 -25.15 24.35 -4.47
C ARG A 375 -25.51 22.94 -3.97
N GLY A 376 -25.55 22.73 -2.65
CA GLY A 376 -25.84 21.45 -2.00
C GLY A 376 -24.72 20.44 -2.16
N ALA A 377 -23.46 20.89 -2.12
CA ALA A 377 -22.31 20.00 -2.22
C ALA A 377 -21.73 19.68 -0.85
N GLN A 378 -21.17 18.47 -0.75
CA GLN A 378 -20.44 18.04 0.41
C GLN A 378 -19.01 18.54 0.35
N ILE A 379 -18.53 19.12 1.45
CA ILE A 379 -17.27 19.86 1.45
C ILE A 379 -16.19 19.03 2.15
N PHE A 380 -15.19 18.62 1.39
CA PHE A 380 -13.91 18.18 1.95
C PHE A 380 -13.05 19.39 2.29
N LEU A 381 -12.61 19.50 3.54
CA LEU A 381 -11.67 20.52 4.00
C LEU A 381 -10.38 19.87 4.52
N PHE A 382 -9.38 19.77 3.65
CA PHE A 382 -8.09 19.15 3.96
C PHE A 382 -7.16 20.11 4.72
N VAL A 383 -6.54 19.60 5.78
CA VAL A 383 -5.50 20.29 6.57
C VAL A 383 -4.27 19.39 6.76
N PRO A 384 -3.05 19.93 6.82
CA PRO A 384 -1.84 19.12 6.86
C PRO A 384 -1.63 18.37 8.19
N TYR A 385 -2.14 18.90 9.31
CA TYR A 385 -1.85 18.33 10.64
C TYR A 385 -3.11 17.93 11.41
N VAL A 386 -3.05 16.78 12.09
CA VAL A 386 -4.12 16.27 12.97
C VAL A 386 -4.52 17.31 14.03
N LYS A 387 -3.55 18.01 14.62
CA LYS A 387 -3.78 19.06 15.64
C LYS A 387 -4.63 20.25 15.15
N GLN A 388 -4.82 20.41 13.84
CA GLN A 388 -5.63 21.49 13.26
C GLN A 388 -7.09 21.08 13.07
N VAL A 389 -7.41 19.79 13.05
CA VAL A 389 -8.74 19.28 12.69
C VAL A 389 -9.80 19.80 13.66
N GLU A 390 -9.71 19.43 14.93
CA GLU A 390 -10.73 19.78 15.94
C GLU A 390 -10.84 21.29 16.17
N PRO A 391 -9.74 22.06 16.34
CA PRO A 391 -9.84 23.52 16.48
C PRO A 391 -10.49 24.20 15.27
N LEU A 392 -10.30 23.67 14.06
CA LEU A 392 -10.91 24.23 12.86
C LEU A 392 -12.40 23.89 12.76
N VAL A 393 -12.81 22.68 13.15
CA VAL A 393 -14.23 22.31 13.31
C VAL A 393 -14.93 23.27 14.25
N MET A 394 -14.37 23.48 15.44
CA MET A 394 -14.92 24.42 16.43
C MET A 394 -14.99 25.88 15.92
N LEU A 395 -14.04 26.28 15.08
CA LEU A 395 -14.07 27.60 14.45
C LEU A 395 -15.15 27.70 13.35
N LEU A 396 -15.36 26.62 12.58
CA LEU A 396 -16.39 26.54 11.55
C LEU A 396 -17.80 26.52 12.15
N HIS A 397 -18.00 25.86 13.31
CA HIS A 397 -19.28 25.87 14.03
C HIS A 397 -19.77 27.28 14.33
N ARG A 398 -18.87 28.19 14.73
CA ARG A 398 -19.22 29.61 14.97
C ARG A 398 -19.66 30.36 13.71
N HIS A 399 -19.30 29.84 12.54
CA HIS A 399 -19.67 30.39 11.24
C HIS A 399 -20.73 29.57 10.52
N ALA A 400 -21.27 28.51 11.15
CA ALA A 400 -22.20 27.56 10.53
C ALA A 400 -23.45 28.25 9.97
N ALA A 401 -24.07 29.15 10.74
CA ALA A 401 -25.21 29.96 10.30
C ALA A 401 -24.90 30.78 9.04
N LYS A 402 -23.69 31.34 8.93
CA LYS A 402 -23.26 32.10 7.75
C LYS A 402 -23.02 31.21 6.53
N LEU A 403 -22.60 29.96 6.76
CA LEU A 403 -22.40 28.98 5.70
C LEU A 403 -23.70 28.34 5.24
N GLY A 404 -24.80 28.47 6.00
CA GLY A 404 -26.06 27.78 5.75
C GLY A 404 -25.94 26.27 6.01
N ILE A 405 -25.09 25.87 6.97
CA ILE A 405 -24.86 24.49 7.36
C ILE A 405 -25.22 24.37 8.84
N ASP A 406 -25.93 23.31 9.22
CA ASP A 406 -26.16 22.98 10.63
C ASP A 406 -24.82 22.65 11.30
N PRO A 407 -24.49 23.20 12.49
CA PRO A 407 -23.30 22.81 13.25
C PRO A 407 -23.10 21.29 13.38
N ILE A 408 -24.19 20.51 13.52
CA ILE A 408 -24.10 19.05 13.65
C ILE A 408 -23.62 18.36 12.37
N ALA A 409 -23.84 19.01 11.22
CA ALA A 409 -23.38 18.56 9.90
C ALA A 409 -21.94 18.99 9.59
N ILE A 410 -21.20 19.50 10.58
CA ILE A 410 -19.78 19.86 10.48
C ILE A 410 -18.97 18.96 11.41
N ALA A 411 -18.12 18.11 10.84
CA ALA A 411 -17.33 17.15 11.60
C ALA A 411 -15.84 17.17 11.22
N GLY A 412 -15.02 16.52 12.05
CA GLY A 412 -13.59 16.34 11.82
C GLY A 412 -13.16 14.89 11.98
N THR A 413 -12.21 14.44 11.15
CA THR A 413 -11.63 13.09 11.24
C THR A 413 -10.14 13.07 10.91
N SER A 414 -9.42 12.06 11.41
CA SER A 414 -7.98 11.90 11.18
C SER A 414 -7.54 10.45 11.31
N SER A 415 -6.24 10.16 11.14
CA SER A 415 -5.68 8.82 11.38
C SER A 415 -5.79 8.36 12.84
N LYS A 416 -5.94 9.28 13.80
CA LYS A 416 -6.08 8.99 15.24
C LYS A 416 -7.54 8.89 15.71
N ASP A 417 -8.50 9.09 14.81
CA ASP A 417 -9.93 9.11 15.14
C ASP A 417 -10.47 7.68 15.17
N ALA A 418 -10.97 7.23 16.33
CA ALA A 418 -11.56 5.92 16.51
C ALA A 418 -12.90 5.79 15.76
N ASP A 419 -13.68 6.89 15.73
CA ASP A 419 -15.02 6.95 15.10
C ASP A 419 -14.93 7.33 13.61
N ARG A 420 -13.73 7.22 13.01
CA ARG A 420 -13.50 7.60 11.60
C ARG A 420 -14.46 6.89 10.67
N THR A 421 -14.68 5.59 10.88
CA THR A 421 -15.55 4.78 10.00
C THR A 421 -16.96 5.35 9.96
N ASP A 422 -17.53 5.65 11.13
CA ASP A 422 -18.91 6.13 11.26
C ASP A 422 -19.07 7.55 10.69
N LYS A 423 -18.07 8.42 10.91
CA LYS A 423 -18.05 9.76 10.28
C LYS A 423 -17.92 9.69 8.77
N VAL A 424 -17.16 8.74 8.23
CA VAL A 424 -17.04 8.53 6.78
C VAL A 424 -18.36 8.02 6.20
N VAL A 425 -19.07 7.12 6.89
CA VAL A 425 -20.41 6.67 6.51
C VAL A 425 -21.40 7.83 6.54
N SER A 426 -21.45 8.58 7.64
CA SER A 426 -22.31 9.76 7.79
C SER A 426 -22.02 10.84 6.74
N PHE A 427 -20.76 10.98 6.35
CA PHE A 427 -20.37 11.84 5.23
C PHE A 427 -20.79 11.24 3.89
N ARG A 428 -20.73 9.92 3.68
CA ARG A 428 -21.26 9.33 2.43
C ARG A 428 -22.78 9.52 2.29
N GLU A 429 -23.50 9.50 3.41
CA GLU A 429 -24.96 9.59 3.48
C GLU A 429 -25.50 11.03 3.52
N HIS A 430 -24.63 12.03 3.39
CA HIS A 430 -24.99 13.46 3.41
C HIS A 430 -25.47 14.01 4.77
N SER A 431 -25.46 13.21 5.84
CA SER A 431 -25.70 13.69 7.22
C SER A 431 -24.63 14.66 7.68
N ILE A 432 -23.39 14.50 7.21
CA ILE A 432 -22.32 15.50 7.32
C ILE A 432 -22.19 16.26 6.00
N GLY A 433 -22.32 17.58 6.06
CA GLY A 433 -22.17 18.48 4.91
C GLY A 433 -20.75 19.02 4.74
N LEU A 434 -19.99 19.15 5.82
CA LEU A 434 -18.59 19.59 5.80
C LEU A 434 -17.72 18.69 6.70
N LEU A 435 -16.71 18.08 6.10
CA LEU A 435 -15.76 17.21 6.79
C LEU A 435 -14.34 17.78 6.74
N VAL A 436 -13.81 18.14 7.90
CA VAL A 436 -12.41 18.51 8.08
C VAL A 436 -11.57 17.25 8.24
N THR A 437 -10.53 17.09 7.43
CA THR A 437 -9.72 15.87 7.42
C THR A 437 -8.26 16.14 7.10
N THR A 438 -7.39 15.19 7.46
CA THR A 438 -6.02 15.14 6.94
C THR A 438 -5.95 14.33 5.64
N THR A 439 -4.74 14.01 5.17
CA THR A 439 -4.47 13.13 4.01
C THR A 439 -5.08 11.73 4.15
N ILE A 440 -5.59 11.35 5.32
CA ILE A 440 -6.20 10.03 5.54
C ILE A 440 -7.35 9.73 4.56
N LEU A 441 -8.11 10.75 4.14
CA LEU A 441 -9.20 10.61 3.17
C LEU A 441 -8.84 11.03 1.74
N GLU A 442 -7.56 11.31 1.44
CA GLU A 442 -7.14 11.58 0.06
C GLU A 442 -7.38 10.35 -0.85
N ARG A 443 -7.44 9.14 -0.26
CA ARG A 443 -7.75 7.83 -0.91
C ARG A 443 -8.83 7.05 -0.15
N GLY A 444 -9.46 6.06 -0.78
CA GLY A 444 -10.37 5.13 -0.11
C GLY A 444 -11.85 5.50 0.13
N VAL A 445 -12.37 6.67 -0.30
CA VAL A 445 -13.81 7.00 -0.16
C VAL A 445 -14.38 7.68 -1.41
N THR A 446 -15.55 7.25 -1.89
CA THR A 446 -16.29 7.95 -2.96
C THR A 446 -17.47 8.68 -2.35
N ILE A 447 -17.53 10.01 -2.54
CA ILE A 447 -18.61 10.89 -2.07
C ILE A 447 -19.27 11.51 -3.31
N PRO A 448 -20.59 11.40 -3.45
CA PRO A 448 -21.29 12.06 -4.55
C PRO A 448 -21.32 13.57 -4.32
N LYS A 449 -21.31 14.35 -5.41
CA LYS A 449 -21.50 15.80 -5.39
C LYS A 449 -20.66 16.54 -4.33
N SER A 450 -19.35 16.49 -4.48
CA SER A 450 -18.38 17.01 -3.51
C SER A 450 -17.53 18.15 -4.05
N ASP A 451 -17.22 19.09 -3.16
CA ASP A 451 -16.24 20.17 -3.35
C ASP A 451 -15.03 19.95 -2.44
N VAL A 452 -13.88 20.45 -2.88
CA VAL A 452 -12.60 20.22 -2.21
C VAL A 452 -11.91 21.54 -1.91
N PHE A 453 -11.49 21.68 -0.66
CA PHE A 453 -10.69 22.79 -0.18
C PHE A 453 -9.44 22.21 0.48
N ILE A 454 -8.27 22.57 -0.02
CA ILE A 454 -6.99 22.18 0.56
C ILE A 454 -6.39 23.41 1.22
N LEU A 455 -6.49 23.50 2.55
CA LEU A 455 -5.92 24.61 3.31
C LEU A 455 -4.44 24.34 3.60
N ASP A 456 -3.67 25.41 3.76
CA ASP A 456 -2.20 25.32 3.86
C ASP A 456 -1.58 24.46 2.74
N SER A 457 -2.13 24.55 1.53
CA SER A 457 -1.67 23.79 0.35
C SER A 457 -0.23 24.07 -0.09
N HIS A 458 0.44 25.03 0.54
CA HIS A 458 1.86 25.33 0.39
C HIS A 458 2.76 24.49 1.32
N ASN A 459 2.17 23.77 2.28
CA ASN A 459 2.90 22.97 3.25
C ASN A 459 3.65 21.81 2.56
N PRO A 460 4.91 21.53 2.91
CA PRO A 460 5.70 20.45 2.31
C PRO A 460 5.08 19.05 2.44
N MET A 461 4.19 18.82 3.41
CA MET A 461 3.44 17.57 3.57
C MET A 461 2.49 17.30 2.39
N PHE A 462 2.15 18.31 1.61
CA PHE A 462 1.32 18.19 0.41
C PHE A 462 2.19 18.30 -0.85
N ASP A 463 2.65 17.15 -1.32
CA ASP A 463 3.33 17.04 -2.59
C ASP A 463 2.34 17.12 -3.78
N SER A 464 2.88 17.09 -5.01
CA SER A 464 2.05 17.18 -6.23
C SER A 464 1.07 16.01 -6.34
N ALA A 465 1.47 14.81 -5.89
CA ALA A 465 0.65 13.60 -5.98
C ALA A 465 -0.55 13.68 -5.04
N SER A 466 -0.34 13.97 -3.75
CA SER A 466 -1.40 14.18 -2.77
C SER A 466 -2.36 15.29 -3.19
N LEU A 467 -1.86 16.40 -3.75
CA LEU A 467 -2.70 17.49 -4.26
C LEU A 467 -3.62 17.04 -5.41
N VAL A 468 -3.12 16.27 -6.38
CA VAL A 468 -3.95 15.71 -7.46
C VAL A 468 -4.96 14.69 -6.91
N GLN A 469 -4.58 13.87 -5.93
CA GLN A 469 -5.48 12.89 -5.30
C GLN A 469 -6.63 13.58 -4.55
N MET A 470 -6.32 14.56 -3.71
CA MET A 470 -7.30 15.38 -2.99
C MET A 470 -8.19 16.16 -3.95
N ALA A 471 -7.64 16.85 -4.96
CA ALA A 471 -8.42 17.52 -6.01
C ALA A 471 -9.34 16.55 -6.74
N GLY A 472 -8.87 15.31 -6.93
CA GLY A 472 -9.60 14.18 -7.49
C GLY A 472 -10.84 13.72 -6.71
N ARG A 473 -11.09 14.28 -5.53
CA ARG A 473 -12.32 14.06 -4.75
C ARG A 473 -13.49 14.90 -5.22
N ALA A 474 -13.26 15.99 -5.95
CA ALA A 474 -14.33 16.77 -6.54
C ALA A 474 -14.70 16.23 -7.93
N GLY A 475 -15.97 16.40 -8.32
CA GLY A 475 -16.45 16.15 -9.68
C GLY A 475 -16.61 14.68 -10.08
N ARG A 476 -16.64 13.74 -9.11
CA ARG A 476 -16.59 12.28 -9.39
C ARG A 476 -17.89 11.70 -9.95
N SER A 477 -19.01 12.37 -9.68
CA SER A 477 -20.34 11.92 -10.12
C SER A 477 -20.62 12.43 -11.53
N ALA A 478 -21.24 11.61 -12.37
CA ALA A 478 -21.77 12.05 -13.66
C ALA A 478 -22.82 13.17 -13.51
N SER A 479 -23.57 13.18 -12.40
CA SER A 479 -24.55 14.24 -12.09
C SER A 479 -23.94 15.54 -11.57
N ASP A 480 -22.67 15.52 -11.15
CA ASP A 480 -21.95 16.69 -10.67
C ASP A 480 -20.47 16.62 -11.11
N PRO A 481 -20.18 16.82 -12.41
CA PRO A 481 -18.82 16.72 -12.94
C PRO A 481 -17.96 17.96 -12.62
N SER A 482 -18.59 19.09 -12.30
CA SER A 482 -17.97 20.42 -12.20
C SER A 482 -17.72 20.90 -10.77
N GLY A 483 -17.47 19.95 -9.84
CA GLY A 483 -17.15 20.26 -8.46
C GLY A 483 -15.99 21.27 -8.32
N PHE A 484 -16.09 22.15 -7.34
CA PHE A 484 -15.09 23.16 -7.05
C PHE A 484 -13.89 22.57 -6.33
N VAL A 485 -12.70 23.00 -6.74
CA VAL A 485 -11.45 22.69 -6.07
C VAL A 485 -10.71 23.98 -5.76
N TYR A 486 -10.30 24.15 -4.51
CA TYR A 486 -9.57 25.32 -4.05
C TYR A 486 -8.27 24.94 -3.35
N TYR A 487 -7.18 25.59 -3.74
CA TYR A 487 -5.92 25.57 -3.02
C TYR A 487 -5.79 26.85 -2.20
N GLY A 488 -5.86 26.69 -0.88
CA GLY A 488 -5.81 27.75 0.11
C GLY A 488 -4.44 27.90 0.73
N GLY A 489 -3.97 29.15 0.89
CA GLY A 489 -2.74 29.46 1.61
C GLY A 489 -2.08 30.78 1.18
N PRO A 490 -0.98 31.17 1.85
CA PRO A 490 -0.30 32.43 1.60
C PRO A 490 0.45 32.44 0.25
N ALA A 491 1.07 31.32 -0.13
CA ALA A 491 2.00 31.25 -1.26
C ALA A 491 1.67 30.12 -2.25
N TRP A 492 2.26 30.20 -3.44
CA TRP A 492 2.32 29.10 -4.40
C TRP A 492 3.63 28.34 -4.27
N THR A 493 3.58 27.03 -4.43
CA THR A 493 4.73 26.12 -4.47
C THR A 493 4.84 25.44 -5.82
N THR A 494 5.99 24.83 -6.08
CA THR A 494 6.21 23.99 -7.27
C THR A 494 5.26 22.80 -7.30
N SER A 495 5.00 22.15 -6.16
CA SER A 495 4.04 21.04 -6.04
C SER A 495 2.64 21.43 -6.50
N GLN A 496 2.17 22.59 -6.05
CA GLN A 496 0.87 23.10 -6.44
C GLN A 496 0.81 23.44 -7.95
N LYS A 497 1.83 24.12 -8.49
CA LYS A 497 1.92 24.40 -9.94
C LYS A 497 1.98 23.12 -10.78
N SER A 498 2.74 22.13 -10.32
CA SER A 498 2.88 20.82 -10.96
C SER A 498 1.55 20.07 -10.99
N SER A 499 0.81 20.03 -9.88
CA SER A 499 -0.49 19.35 -9.83
C SER A 499 -1.51 19.97 -10.80
N ILE A 500 -1.56 21.31 -10.86
CA ILE A 500 -2.45 22.04 -11.79
C ILE A 500 -2.04 21.78 -13.23
N ARG A 501 -0.74 21.78 -13.53
CA ARG A 501 -0.23 21.46 -14.87
C ARG A 501 -0.63 20.04 -15.27
N GLN A 502 -0.44 19.05 -14.40
CA GLN A 502 -0.81 17.66 -14.68
C GLN A 502 -2.32 17.52 -14.98
N ILE A 503 -3.18 18.16 -14.19
CA ILE A 503 -4.64 18.14 -14.41
C ILE A 503 -5.00 18.78 -15.76
N ARG A 504 -4.37 19.92 -16.09
CA ARG A 504 -4.58 20.60 -17.39
C ARG A 504 -4.09 19.76 -18.56
N ASP A 505 -2.91 19.16 -18.45
CA ASP A 505 -2.33 18.31 -19.49
C ASP A 505 -3.24 17.10 -19.77
N MET A 506 -3.85 16.51 -18.73
CA MET A 506 -4.86 15.46 -18.91
C MET A 506 -6.13 15.99 -19.59
N ASN A 507 -6.65 17.14 -19.20
CA ASN A 507 -7.81 17.73 -19.89
C ASN A 507 -7.54 18.03 -21.37
N ILE A 508 -6.34 18.53 -21.69
CA ILE A 508 -5.90 18.77 -23.08
C ILE A 508 -5.82 17.45 -23.84
N LEU A 509 -5.22 16.41 -23.24
CA LEU A 509 -5.13 15.08 -23.83
C LEU A 509 -6.52 14.48 -24.09
N ALA A 510 -7.45 14.58 -23.13
CA ALA A 510 -8.81 14.11 -23.29
C ALA A 510 -9.56 14.83 -24.42
N LYS A 511 -9.37 16.14 -24.56
CA LYS A 511 -9.97 16.93 -25.65
C LYS A 511 -9.40 16.53 -27.00
N ARG A 512 -8.08 16.41 -27.11
CA ARG A 512 -7.36 16.04 -28.34
C ARG A 512 -7.79 14.67 -28.83
N ASP A 513 -7.93 13.71 -27.93
CA ASP A 513 -8.27 12.32 -28.26
C ASP A 513 -9.80 12.10 -28.38
N GLY A 514 -10.62 13.17 -28.36
CA GLY A 514 -12.07 13.09 -28.56
C GLY A 514 -12.85 12.45 -27.40
N TYR A 515 -12.25 12.36 -26.21
CA TYR A 515 -12.87 11.70 -25.07
C TYR A 515 -13.80 12.59 -24.26
N LEU A 516 -13.76 13.91 -24.43
CA LEU A 516 -14.71 14.82 -23.77
C LEU A 516 -16.06 14.86 -24.50
N ILE A 517 -17.13 15.12 -23.75
CA ILE A 517 -18.47 15.44 -24.28
C ILE A 517 -18.81 16.91 -24.08
#